data_AF-A0A6C0EUT8-F1
#
_entry.id   AF-A0A6C0EUT8-F1
#
_cell.length_a   1.000
_cell.length_b   1.000
_cell.length_c   1.000
_cell.angle_alpha   90.00
_cell.angle_beta   90.00
_cell.angle_gamma   90.00
#
_symmetry.space_group_name_H-M   'P 1'
#
loop_
_entity.id
_entity.type
_entity.pdbx_description
1 polymer ?
#
loop_
_entity_poly.entity_id
_entity_poly.type
_entity_poly.pdbx_seq_one_letter_code
_entity_poly.pdbx_strand_id
1 'polypeptide(L)'
;MELQPHCVVNYRIKELYRLWKEQLPYVDIYYKLSYNSTNNVLKIMNDLNVGYSCSSIQEMDDALSLTEPENIIFSNPCKMISHLNYANDKGICLLVFDSECELDKIKKCHPYCSLLLKINTKTNTKTNYLSKKYGCSLEQVSSILVKAKSLNLNVIGFSVNTHCIQYYEALNDCRSATDIANQLSIPITIIDIGDFSSLNKNNFKKNALEVREGMELFENVRFISDVGRFFVESSYTLYFHVICKKMKENRIYYVNHSLTHKTFDNDCLIIRTDVKGELFKSIIYGTTTVMIEIMLPELNVGDKLYIENNYDYKIRQV
;
A
#
# COMPACT_ATOMS: atom_id res chain seq x y z
N MET A 1 10.08 -7.17 -36.50
CA MET A 1 9.74 -7.53 -35.11
C MET A 1 8.95 -6.36 -34.55
N GLU A 2 7.69 -6.57 -34.17
CA GLU A 2 6.93 -5.50 -33.52
C GLU A 2 7.59 -5.18 -32.17
N LEU A 3 8.11 -3.96 -32.05
CA LEU A 3 8.66 -3.44 -30.80
C LEU A 3 7.47 -3.00 -29.93
N GLN A 4 6.79 -3.96 -29.30
CA GLN A 4 5.74 -3.67 -28.32
C GLN A 4 6.36 -3.36 -26.96
N PRO A 5 5.83 -2.38 -26.20
CA PRO A 5 6.18 -2.22 -24.80
C PRO A 5 5.93 -3.53 -24.04
N HIS A 6 6.84 -3.89 -23.15
CA HIS A 6 6.70 -5.08 -22.33
C HIS A 6 7.21 -4.82 -20.92
N CYS A 7 6.74 -5.62 -19.96
CA CYS A 7 7.20 -5.54 -18.60
C CYS A 7 7.96 -6.80 -18.21
N VAL A 8 9.13 -6.62 -17.63
CA VAL A 8 9.88 -7.70 -16.98
C VAL A 8 9.55 -7.66 -15.50
N VAL A 9 9.13 -8.80 -14.96
CA VAL A 9 8.80 -8.93 -13.55
C VAL A 9 9.96 -9.62 -12.83
N ASN A 10 10.57 -8.94 -11.87
CA ASN A 10 11.61 -9.49 -11.01
C ASN A 10 11.11 -9.51 -9.57
N TYR A 11 10.56 -10.64 -9.15
CA TYR A 11 10.03 -10.80 -7.80
C TYR A 11 11.17 -10.88 -6.77
N ARG A 12 11.58 -9.72 -6.26
CA ARG A 12 12.47 -9.62 -5.08
C ARG A 12 11.73 -9.89 -3.75
N ILE A 13 10.51 -10.41 -3.82
CA ILE A 13 9.61 -10.63 -2.68
C ILE A 13 10.30 -11.44 -1.57
N LYS A 14 11.00 -12.53 -1.91
CA LYS A 14 11.70 -13.36 -0.90
C LYS A 14 12.86 -12.61 -0.21
N GLU A 15 13.58 -11.76 -0.94
CA GLU A 15 14.65 -10.93 -0.37
C GLU A 15 14.06 -9.86 0.56
N LEU A 16 12.98 -9.20 0.12
CA LEU A 16 12.26 -8.19 0.90
C LEU A 16 11.61 -8.79 2.13
N TYR A 17 11.09 -10.02 2.05
CA TYR A 17 10.55 -10.73 3.20
C TYR A 17 11.62 -11.02 4.25
N ARG A 18 12.83 -11.43 3.84
CA ARG A 18 13.96 -11.60 4.78
C ARG A 18 14.31 -10.28 5.45
N LEU A 19 14.42 -9.21 4.66
CA LEU A 19 14.66 -7.87 5.20
C LEU A 19 13.54 -7.45 6.18
N TRP A 20 12.28 -7.76 5.88
CA TRP A 20 11.17 -7.51 6.80
C TRP A 20 11.36 -8.27 8.10
N LYS A 21 11.60 -9.58 8.03
CA LYS A 21 11.77 -10.42 9.24
C LYS A 21 13.02 -10.03 10.06
N GLU A 22 14.07 -9.52 9.42
CA GLU A 22 15.24 -8.97 10.11
C GLU A 22 14.92 -7.66 10.84
N GLN A 23 14.09 -6.79 10.26
CA GLN A 23 13.83 -5.45 10.80
C GLN A 23 12.59 -5.37 11.69
N LEU A 24 11.57 -6.18 11.43
CA LEU A 24 10.27 -6.21 12.09
C LEU A 24 9.85 -7.66 12.37
N PRO A 25 10.64 -8.43 13.16
CA PRO A 25 10.39 -9.86 13.39
C PRO A 25 9.05 -10.15 14.08
N TYR A 26 8.58 -9.21 14.91
CA TYR A 26 7.35 -9.33 15.71
C TYR A 26 6.13 -8.63 15.08
N VAL A 27 6.22 -8.28 13.79
CA VAL A 27 5.10 -7.70 13.04
C VAL A 27 4.62 -8.72 12.02
N ASP A 28 3.38 -9.16 12.17
CA ASP A 28 2.74 -10.06 11.23
C ASP A 28 2.37 -9.35 9.94
N ILE A 29 2.56 -10.04 8.83
CA ILE A 29 2.38 -9.48 7.48
C ILE A 29 1.01 -9.87 6.98
N TYR A 30 0.20 -8.89 6.61
CA TYR A 30 -1.06 -9.07 5.89
C TYR A 30 -0.94 -8.43 4.51
N TYR A 31 -0.59 -9.22 3.50
CA TYR A 31 -0.32 -8.73 2.16
C TYR A 31 -1.57 -8.11 1.52
N LYS A 32 -1.48 -6.85 1.14
CA LYS A 32 -2.60 -6.12 0.52
C LYS A 32 -2.72 -6.43 -0.97
N LEU A 33 -3.79 -7.16 -1.32
CA LEU A 33 -4.03 -7.71 -2.66
C LEU A 33 -4.24 -6.65 -3.74
N SER A 34 -4.78 -5.49 -3.36
CA SER A 34 -5.07 -4.39 -4.28
C SER A 34 -3.83 -3.81 -4.97
N TYR A 35 -2.63 -4.05 -4.43
CA TYR A 35 -1.40 -3.69 -5.12
C TYR A 35 -1.05 -4.65 -6.25
N ASN A 36 -1.13 -5.96 -6.00
CA ASN A 36 -0.82 -6.97 -7.01
C ASN A 36 -1.29 -8.39 -6.67
N SER A 37 -2.40 -8.79 -7.28
CA SER A 37 -2.99 -10.14 -7.16
C SER A 37 -2.59 -11.12 -8.29
N THR A 38 -1.39 -11.05 -8.91
CA THR A 38 -1.05 -12.08 -9.93
C THR A 38 -0.80 -13.42 -9.27
N ASN A 39 -1.20 -14.52 -9.93
CA ASN A 39 -0.95 -15.89 -9.46
C ASN A 39 0.52 -16.12 -9.05
N ASN A 40 1.49 -15.53 -9.75
CA ASN A 40 2.91 -15.64 -9.39
C ASN A 40 3.23 -14.97 -8.05
N VAL A 41 2.69 -13.77 -7.78
CA VAL A 41 2.87 -13.10 -6.48
C VAL A 41 2.14 -13.85 -5.39
N LEU A 42 0.88 -14.24 -5.64
CA LEU A 42 0.06 -14.95 -4.67
C LEU A 42 0.69 -16.27 -4.25
N LYS A 43 1.23 -17.04 -5.20
CA LYS A 43 1.97 -18.27 -4.92
C LYS A 43 3.18 -18.02 -4.02
N ILE A 44 3.99 -16.99 -4.31
CA ILE A 44 5.15 -16.65 -3.49
C ILE A 44 4.71 -16.20 -2.09
N MET A 45 3.67 -15.38 -1.97
CA MET A 45 3.14 -14.92 -0.68
C MET A 45 2.60 -16.10 0.14
N ASN A 46 1.89 -17.02 -0.50
CA ASN A 46 1.37 -18.23 0.14
C ASN A 46 2.50 -19.12 0.67
N ASP A 47 3.56 -19.33 -0.12
CA ASP A 47 4.77 -20.05 0.31
C ASP A 47 5.47 -19.39 1.52
N LEU A 48 5.25 -18.09 1.75
CA LEU A 48 5.81 -17.31 2.87
C LEU A 48 4.90 -17.28 4.10
N ASN A 49 3.72 -17.91 4.02
CA ASN A 49 2.72 -18.02 5.09
C ASN A 49 2.35 -16.66 5.72
N VAL A 50 2.02 -15.69 4.87
CA VAL A 50 1.51 -14.37 5.29
C VAL A 50 -0.01 -14.36 5.32
N GLY A 51 -0.61 -13.45 6.08
CA GLY A 51 -2.04 -13.13 5.98
C GLY A 51 -2.34 -12.25 4.76
N TYR A 52 -3.61 -11.93 4.54
CA TYR A 52 -4.06 -11.13 3.40
C TYR A 52 -4.98 -9.98 3.82
N SER A 53 -4.77 -8.82 3.18
CA SER A 53 -5.57 -7.62 3.37
C SER A 53 -6.37 -7.33 2.10
N CYS A 54 -7.70 -7.33 2.25
CA CYS A 54 -8.66 -7.30 1.15
C CYS A 54 -9.56 -6.06 1.25
N SER A 55 -10.04 -5.59 0.10
CA SER A 55 -10.89 -4.41 -0.05
C SER A 55 -12.13 -4.65 -0.91
N SER A 56 -12.23 -5.81 -1.58
CA SER A 56 -13.35 -6.22 -2.43
C SER A 56 -13.70 -7.70 -2.24
N ILE A 57 -14.88 -8.12 -2.75
CA ILE A 57 -15.30 -9.54 -2.73
C ILE A 57 -14.32 -10.41 -3.52
N GLN A 58 -13.88 -9.96 -4.70
CA GLN A 58 -12.92 -10.72 -5.50
C GLN A 58 -11.61 -10.96 -4.74
N GLU A 59 -11.09 -9.93 -4.05
CA GLU A 59 -9.88 -10.07 -3.23
C GLU A 59 -10.09 -11.02 -2.04
N MET A 60 -11.28 -10.99 -1.42
CA MET A 60 -11.63 -11.95 -0.37
C MET A 60 -11.67 -13.39 -0.91
N ASP A 61 -12.23 -13.61 -2.10
CA ASP A 61 -12.24 -14.93 -2.74
C ASP A 61 -10.84 -15.42 -3.10
N ASP A 62 -10.02 -14.54 -3.67
CA ASP A 62 -8.62 -14.84 -3.97
C ASP A 62 -7.88 -15.23 -2.68
N ALA A 63 -8.07 -14.49 -1.59
CA ALA A 63 -7.44 -14.79 -0.29
C ALA A 63 -7.95 -16.10 0.34
N LEU A 64 -9.27 -16.37 0.28
CA LEU A 64 -9.87 -17.61 0.80
C LEU A 64 -9.41 -18.86 0.05
N SER A 65 -8.93 -18.71 -1.19
CA SER A 65 -8.31 -19.81 -1.94
C SER A 65 -6.88 -20.15 -1.47
N LEU A 66 -6.28 -19.28 -0.65
CA LEU A 66 -4.89 -19.36 -0.21
C LEU A 66 -4.76 -19.58 1.30
N THR A 67 -5.67 -19.02 2.10
CA THR A 67 -5.60 -19.06 3.56
C THR A 67 -6.96 -19.20 4.23
N GLU A 68 -6.92 -19.51 5.53
CA GLU A 68 -8.10 -19.56 6.39
C GLU A 68 -8.65 -18.14 6.68
N PRO A 69 -9.97 -17.98 6.89
CA PRO A 69 -10.59 -16.67 7.11
C PRO A 69 -9.99 -15.83 8.25
N GLU A 70 -9.43 -16.48 9.27
CA GLU A 70 -8.75 -15.83 10.41
C GLU A 70 -7.47 -15.07 10.04
N ASN A 71 -6.87 -15.41 8.91
CA ASN A 71 -5.70 -14.74 8.35
C ASN A 71 -6.07 -13.68 7.31
N ILE A 72 -7.34 -13.27 7.25
CA ILE A 72 -7.84 -12.25 6.32
C ILE A 72 -8.34 -11.02 7.08
N ILE A 73 -7.93 -9.85 6.61
CA ILE A 73 -8.42 -8.55 7.09
C ILE A 73 -9.24 -7.90 5.99
N PHE A 74 -10.47 -7.48 6.31
CA PHE A 74 -11.23 -6.61 5.44
C PHE A 74 -10.88 -5.14 5.75
N SER A 75 -9.87 -4.63 5.03
CA SER A 75 -9.17 -3.38 5.38
C SER A 75 -9.82 -2.11 4.83
N ASN A 76 -10.87 -2.23 4.00
CA ASN A 76 -11.60 -1.07 3.49
C ASN A 76 -12.43 -0.44 4.63
N PRO A 77 -12.19 0.82 5.02
CA PRO A 77 -12.95 1.45 6.11
C PRO A 77 -14.42 1.71 5.73
N CYS A 78 -14.74 1.87 4.44
CA CYS A 78 -16.07 2.22 3.94
C CYS A 78 -16.63 1.11 3.04
N LYS A 79 -17.46 0.22 3.60
CA LYS A 79 -17.88 -1.03 2.96
C LYS A 79 -19.31 -0.98 2.44
N MET A 80 -19.55 -1.65 1.32
CA MET A 80 -20.92 -1.94 0.85
C MET A 80 -21.58 -2.96 1.77
N ILE A 81 -22.90 -2.86 1.95
CA ILE A 81 -23.68 -3.84 2.75
C ILE A 81 -23.49 -5.26 2.21
N SER A 82 -23.49 -5.43 0.88
CA SER A 82 -23.24 -6.73 0.25
C SER A 82 -21.87 -7.31 0.62
N HIS A 83 -20.83 -6.48 0.72
CA HIS A 83 -19.49 -6.94 1.10
C HIS A 83 -19.40 -7.30 2.59
N LEU A 84 -20.12 -6.57 3.46
CA LEU A 84 -20.22 -6.91 4.88
C LEU A 84 -20.90 -8.26 5.10
N ASN A 85 -22.04 -8.49 4.43
CA ASN A 85 -22.73 -9.78 4.46
C ASN A 85 -21.83 -10.89 3.94
N TYR A 86 -21.13 -10.65 2.82
CA TYR A 86 -20.19 -11.62 2.27
C TYR A 86 -19.08 -11.99 3.25
N ALA A 87 -18.44 -10.99 3.87
CA ALA A 87 -17.39 -11.22 4.86
C ALA A 87 -17.91 -12.02 6.06
N ASN A 88 -19.12 -11.72 6.53
CA ASN A 88 -19.78 -12.48 7.59
C ASN A 88 -20.05 -13.94 7.18
N ASP A 89 -20.62 -14.15 5.99
CA ASP A 89 -20.94 -15.49 5.46
C ASP A 89 -19.68 -16.36 5.26
N LYS A 90 -18.54 -15.72 4.96
CA LYS A 90 -17.24 -16.39 4.80
C LYS A 90 -16.42 -16.50 6.09
N GLY A 91 -16.92 -15.98 7.21
CA GLY A 91 -16.20 -16.02 8.49
C GLY A 91 -14.99 -15.09 8.58
N ILE A 92 -14.89 -14.08 7.70
CA ILE A 92 -13.84 -13.05 7.76
C ILE A 92 -14.25 -12.06 8.85
N CYS A 93 -13.58 -12.14 10.00
CA CYS A 93 -14.02 -11.46 11.22
C CYS A 93 -13.19 -10.24 11.62
N LEU A 94 -12.03 -9.95 11.00
CA LEU A 94 -11.23 -8.77 11.32
C LEU A 94 -11.48 -7.66 10.30
N LEU A 95 -12.17 -6.60 10.71
CA LEU A 95 -12.64 -5.51 9.84
C LEU A 95 -12.05 -4.17 10.27
N VAL A 96 -11.73 -3.31 9.31
CA VAL A 96 -11.31 -1.92 9.55
C VAL A 96 -12.49 -0.98 9.36
N PHE A 97 -12.59 0.08 10.17
CA PHE A 97 -13.59 1.14 10.04
C PHE A 97 -13.03 2.49 10.48
N ASP A 98 -13.66 3.60 10.12
CA ASP A 98 -13.19 4.94 10.50
C ASP A 98 -14.30 5.94 10.89
N SER A 99 -15.56 5.50 10.95
CA SER A 99 -16.70 6.41 11.21
C SER A 99 -17.86 5.75 11.95
N GLU A 100 -18.68 6.57 12.61
CA GLU A 100 -19.87 6.11 13.33
C GLU A 100 -20.93 5.50 12.39
N CYS A 101 -21.08 6.05 11.18
CA CYS A 101 -22.00 5.51 10.17
C CYS A 101 -21.63 4.08 9.76
N GLU A 102 -20.34 3.76 9.71
CA GLU A 102 -19.88 2.40 9.42
C GLU A 102 -20.29 1.42 10.52
N LEU A 103 -20.25 1.84 11.79
CA LEU A 103 -20.68 0.99 12.93
C LEU A 103 -22.15 0.59 12.82
N ASP A 104 -23.03 1.50 12.40
CA ASP A 104 -24.46 1.18 12.24
C ASP A 104 -24.69 0.14 11.13
N LYS A 105 -23.88 0.14 10.06
CA LYS A 105 -23.91 -0.91 9.03
C LYS A 105 -23.36 -2.24 9.54
N ILE A 106 -22.21 -2.21 10.20
CA ILE A 106 -21.56 -3.40 10.77
C ILE A 106 -22.49 -4.07 11.77
N LYS A 107 -23.14 -3.32 12.66
CA LYS A 107 -24.09 -3.87 13.63
C LYS A 107 -25.24 -4.64 12.99
N LYS A 108 -25.69 -4.23 11.80
CA LYS A 108 -26.78 -4.89 11.08
C LYS A 108 -26.33 -6.12 10.31
N CYS A 109 -25.10 -6.12 9.79
CA CYS A 109 -24.66 -7.09 8.78
C CYS A 109 -23.62 -8.10 9.31
N HIS A 110 -22.75 -7.67 10.22
CA HIS A 110 -21.65 -8.46 10.78
C HIS A 110 -21.41 -8.10 12.27
N PRO A 111 -22.37 -8.37 13.16
CA PRO A 111 -22.34 -7.87 14.55
C PRO A 111 -21.29 -8.54 15.46
N TYR A 112 -20.72 -9.67 15.05
CA TYR A 112 -19.79 -10.47 15.86
C TYR A 112 -18.33 -10.37 15.38
N CYS A 113 -18.04 -9.46 14.45
CA CYS A 113 -16.68 -9.19 14.02
C CYS A 113 -15.84 -8.48 15.08
N SER A 114 -14.53 -8.58 14.93
CA SER A 114 -13.54 -7.75 15.61
C SER A 114 -13.16 -6.54 14.74
N LEU A 115 -13.05 -5.38 15.37
CA LEU A 115 -12.88 -4.10 14.69
C LEU A 115 -11.56 -3.42 15.01
N LEU A 116 -10.92 -2.90 13.96
CA LEU A 116 -9.79 -1.97 14.05
C LEU A 116 -10.25 -0.57 13.63
N LEU A 117 -10.16 0.39 14.54
CA LEU A 117 -10.46 1.78 14.22
C LEU A 117 -9.25 2.40 13.49
N LYS A 118 -9.46 2.84 12.25
CA LYS A 118 -8.42 3.51 11.47
C LYS A 118 -8.29 4.96 11.92
N ILE A 119 -7.10 5.35 12.36
CA ILE A 119 -6.81 6.70 12.83
C ILE A 119 -5.96 7.46 11.81
N ASN A 120 -6.25 8.74 11.68
CA ASN A 120 -5.45 9.68 10.91
C ASN A 120 -4.44 10.35 11.84
N THR A 121 -3.19 9.91 11.75
CA THR A 121 -2.08 10.42 12.56
C THR A 121 -1.62 11.79 12.07
N LYS A 122 -1.10 12.61 12.98
CA LYS A 122 -0.66 13.99 12.68
C LYS A 122 0.46 14.05 11.67
N THR A 123 1.18 12.95 11.49
CA THR A 123 2.34 12.82 10.61
C THR A 123 1.98 12.55 9.16
N ASN A 124 0.69 12.40 8.86
CA ASN A 124 0.21 12.31 7.50
C ASN A 124 0.31 13.68 6.82
N THR A 125 1.20 13.79 5.84
CA THR A 125 1.36 15.03 5.08
C THR A 125 0.09 15.37 4.31
N LYS A 126 -0.19 16.67 4.14
CA LYS A 126 -1.30 17.20 3.33
C LYS A 126 -1.27 16.76 1.86
N THR A 127 -0.17 16.16 1.39
CA THR A 127 -0.01 15.64 0.03
C THR A 127 -0.49 14.20 -0.13
N ASN A 128 -0.66 13.45 0.96
CA ASN A 128 -1.19 12.09 0.89
C ASN A 128 -2.71 12.13 0.71
N TYR A 129 -3.21 11.70 -0.45
CA TYR A 129 -4.64 11.68 -0.75
C TYR A 129 -5.42 10.72 0.16
N LEU A 130 -4.79 9.66 0.67
CA LEU A 130 -5.44 8.66 1.53
C LEU A 130 -5.75 9.21 2.91
N SER A 131 -4.86 10.00 3.52
CA SER A 131 -5.12 10.64 4.81
C SER A 131 -6.18 11.74 4.76
N LYS A 132 -6.45 12.29 3.56
CA LYS A 132 -7.60 13.18 3.33
C LYS A 132 -8.91 12.40 3.20
N LYS A 133 -8.84 11.13 2.80
CA LYS A 133 -10.01 10.31 2.47
C LYS A 133 -10.44 9.40 3.61
N TYR A 134 -9.50 8.89 4.41
CA TYR A 134 -9.74 7.83 5.39
C TYR A 134 -9.05 8.07 6.72
N GLY A 135 -9.68 7.54 7.77
CA GLY A 135 -9.22 7.60 9.15
C GLY A 135 -9.86 8.74 9.94
N CYS A 136 -10.24 8.47 11.19
CA CYS A 136 -10.77 9.49 12.09
C CYS A 136 -9.63 10.29 12.75
N SER A 137 -9.89 11.54 13.12
CA SER A 137 -8.93 12.29 13.93
C SER A 137 -8.90 11.77 15.37
N LEU A 138 -7.83 12.08 16.11
CA LEU A 138 -7.70 11.66 17.51
C LEU A 138 -8.84 12.22 18.39
N GLU A 139 -9.33 13.41 18.07
CA GLU A 139 -10.45 14.05 18.76
C GLU A 139 -11.78 13.30 18.57
N GLN A 140 -11.94 12.56 17.47
CA GLN A 140 -13.15 11.79 17.16
C GLN A 140 -13.13 10.40 17.80
N VAL A 141 -11.95 9.88 18.21
CA VAL A 141 -11.81 8.51 18.73
C VAL A 141 -12.78 8.24 19.89
N SER A 142 -12.89 9.17 20.84
CA SER A 142 -13.76 8.99 22.00
C SER A 142 -15.23 8.82 21.62
N SER A 143 -15.78 9.67 20.73
CA SER A 143 -17.19 9.57 20.32
C SER A 143 -17.47 8.26 19.58
N ILE A 144 -16.56 7.87 18.68
CA ILE A 144 -16.67 6.64 17.90
C ILE A 144 -16.63 5.41 18.81
N LEU A 145 -15.71 5.35 19.78
CA LEU A 145 -15.61 4.23 20.71
C LEU A 145 -16.82 4.15 21.65
N VAL A 146 -17.35 5.29 22.12
CA VAL A 146 -18.59 5.33 22.90
C VAL A 146 -19.76 4.77 22.09
N LYS A 147 -19.89 5.17 20.82
CA LYS A 147 -20.90 4.64 19.90
C LYS A 147 -20.73 3.13 19.69
N ALA A 148 -19.51 2.65 19.42
CA ALA A 148 -19.23 1.21 19.24
C ALA A 148 -19.63 0.41 20.48
N LYS A 149 -19.29 0.90 21.69
CA LYS A 149 -19.68 0.29 22.96
C LYS A 149 -21.20 0.25 23.14
N SER A 150 -21.91 1.34 22.84
CA SER A 150 -23.39 1.38 22.89
C SER A 150 -24.06 0.38 21.95
N LEU A 151 -23.41 0.05 20.83
CA LEU A 151 -23.87 -0.94 19.86
C LEU A 151 -23.45 -2.38 20.23
N ASN A 152 -22.69 -2.57 21.32
CA ASN A 152 -22.06 -3.85 21.68
C ASN A 152 -21.21 -4.43 20.53
N LEU A 153 -20.41 -3.58 19.88
CA LEU A 153 -19.44 -4.00 18.85
C LEU A 153 -18.05 -4.17 19.45
N ASN A 154 -17.32 -5.19 19.00
CA ASN A 154 -16.03 -5.56 19.56
C ASN A 154 -14.88 -4.80 18.88
N VAL A 155 -14.53 -3.62 19.39
CA VAL A 155 -13.31 -2.91 18.97
C VAL A 155 -12.12 -3.48 19.73
N ILE A 156 -11.11 -3.95 19.00
CA ILE A 156 -9.95 -4.64 19.58
C ILE A 156 -8.62 -3.95 19.26
N GLY A 157 -8.65 -2.86 18.49
CA GLY A 157 -7.41 -2.29 18.00
C GLY A 157 -7.55 -1.05 17.15
N PHE A 158 -6.39 -0.59 16.68
CA PHE A 158 -6.27 0.56 15.80
C PHE A 158 -5.44 0.22 14.57
N SER A 159 -5.69 0.94 13.48
CA SER A 159 -4.90 0.89 12.25
C SER A 159 -4.43 2.29 11.89
N VAL A 160 -3.17 2.45 11.53
CA VAL A 160 -2.66 3.74 11.02
C VAL A 160 -2.74 3.80 9.50
N ASN A 161 -2.65 5.01 8.96
CA ASN A 161 -2.59 5.20 7.52
C ASN A 161 -1.25 4.72 6.96
N THR A 162 -1.34 4.08 5.80
CA THR A 162 -0.19 3.76 4.96
C THR A 162 0.52 5.06 4.56
N HIS A 163 1.86 5.09 4.66
CA HIS A 163 2.75 6.21 4.29
C HIS A 163 3.03 7.29 5.35
N CYS A 164 2.97 6.96 6.65
CA CYS A 164 3.51 7.86 7.68
C CYS A 164 5.03 8.05 7.45
N ILE A 165 5.47 9.32 7.35
CA ILE A 165 6.90 9.66 7.24
C ILE A 165 7.60 9.57 8.62
N GLN A 166 6.81 9.39 9.68
CA GLN A 166 7.24 9.34 11.08
C GLN A 166 6.40 8.27 11.79
N TYR A 167 6.91 7.03 11.84
CA TYR A 167 6.16 5.89 12.37
C TYR A 167 6.06 5.93 13.90
N TYR A 168 7.09 6.44 14.58
CA TYR A 168 7.08 6.58 16.03
C TYR A 168 5.92 7.46 16.50
N GLU A 169 5.78 8.65 15.91
CA GLU A 169 4.69 9.58 16.21
C GLU A 169 3.31 9.01 15.85
N ALA A 170 3.21 8.23 14.76
CA ALA A 170 1.97 7.54 14.42
C ALA A 170 1.57 6.51 15.49
N LEU A 171 2.55 5.77 16.02
CA LEU A 171 2.35 4.85 17.15
C LEU A 171 2.06 5.59 18.45
N ASN A 172 2.61 6.78 18.66
CA ASN A 172 2.30 7.64 19.81
C ASN A 172 0.84 8.17 19.75
N ASP A 173 0.33 8.51 18.56
CA ASP A 173 -1.09 8.81 18.36
C ASP A 173 -1.96 7.57 18.64
N CYS A 174 -1.55 6.37 18.20
CA CYS A 174 -2.20 5.10 18.55
C CYS A 174 -2.19 4.81 20.06
N ARG A 175 -1.10 5.15 20.76
CA ARG A 175 -0.99 5.03 22.22
C ARG A 175 -2.02 5.92 22.91
N SER A 176 -2.14 7.17 22.45
CA SER A 176 -3.14 8.11 22.94
C SER A 176 -4.58 7.59 22.71
N ALA A 177 -4.85 7.02 21.54
CA ALA A 177 -6.14 6.38 21.24
C ALA A 177 -6.39 5.15 22.14
N THR A 178 -5.34 4.40 22.46
CA THR A 178 -5.38 3.25 23.38
C THR A 178 -5.70 3.68 24.81
N ASP A 179 -5.18 4.83 25.27
CA ASP A 179 -5.53 5.37 26.58
C ASP A 179 -7.01 5.75 26.67
N ILE A 180 -7.56 6.35 25.61
CA ILE A 180 -9.01 6.64 25.50
C ILE A 180 -9.82 5.33 25.55
N ALA A 181 -9.41 4.30 24.82
CA ALA A 181 -10.06 2.99 24.84
C ALA A 181 -10.04 2.35 26.24
N ASN A 182 -8.90 2.43 26.94
CA ASN A 182 -8.74 1.91 28.30
C ASN A 182 -9.66 2.63 29.30
N GLN A 183 -9.81 3.96 29.20
CA GLN A 183 -10.77 4.72 30.00
C GLN A 183 -12.22 4.27 29.78
N LEU A 184 -12.51 3.76 28.57
CA LEU A 184 -13.80 3.18 28.21
C LEU A 184 -13.88 1.66 28.47
N SER A 185 -12.88 1.06 29.09
CA SER A 185 -12.77 -0.38 29.35
C SER A 185 -12.85 -1.24 28.08
N ILE A 186 -12.27 -0.74 26.98
CA ILE A 186 -12.14 -1.46 25.70
C ILE A 186 -10.71 -2.01 25.63
N PRO A 187 -10.52 -3.34 25.72
CA PRO A 187 -9.17 -3.92 25.67
C PRO A 187 -8.61 -3.86 24.25
N ILE A 188 -7.46 -3.21 24.11
CA ILE A 188 -6.73 -3.10 22.85
C ILE A 188 -5.69 -4.21 22.78
N THR A 189 -5.79 -5.06 21.76
CA THR A 189 -4.94 -6.24 21.56
C THR A 189 -4.24 -6.26 20.21
N ILE A 190 -4.65 -5.42 19.25
CA ILE A 190 -4.05 -5.33 17.92
C ILE A 190 -3.71 -3.89 17.54
N ILE A 191 -2.52 -3.68 16.98
CA ILE A 191 -2.15 -2.44 16.29
C ILE A 191 -1.66 -2.79 14.89
N ASP A 192 -2.33 -2.26 13.87
CA ASP A 192 -1.91 -2.30 12.48
C ASP A 192 -1.06 -1.07 12.14
N ILE A 193 0.21 -1.30 11.85
CA ILE A 193 1.22 -0.25 11.60
C ILE A 193 1.19 0.27 10.15
N GLY A 194 0.27 -0.23 9.32
CA GLY A 194 0.10 0.23 7.94
C GLY A 194 1.13 -0.36 6.97
N ASP A 195 1.45 0.38 5.91
CA ASP A 195 2.25 -0.08 4.76
C ASP A 195 3.60 0.66 4.68
N PHE A 196 4.53 0.12 3.90
CA PHE A 196 5.92 0.58 3.76
C PHE A 196 6.33 0.67 2.29
N SER A 197 7.46 1.35 2.05
CA SER A 197 8.16 1.36 0.76
C SER A 197 9.55 0.73 0.91
N SER A 198 9.88 -0.20 0.00
CA SER A 198 11.20 -0.79 -0.24
C SER A 198 12.05 -0.07 -1.30
N LEU A 199 11.56 0.96 -2.01
CA LEU A 199 12.34 1.71 -3.02
C LEU A 199 13.70 2.16 -2.47
N ASN A 200 13.72 2.57 -1.19
CA ASN A 200 14.94 2.87 -0.47
C ASN A 200 15.02 1.98 0.78
N LYS A 201 15.85 0.93 0.71
CA LYS A 201 16.08 -0.01 1.83
C LYS A 201 16.61 0.68 3.09
N ASN A 202 17.40 1.76 2.97
CA ASN A 202 17.88 2.50 4.13
C ASN A 202 16.75 3.28 4.80
N ASN A 203 15.85 3.86 4.01
CA ASN A 203 14.64 4.48 4.55
C ASN A 203 13.75 3.44 5.23
N PHE A 204 13.59 2.25 4.65
CA PHE A 204 12.86 1.16 5.33
C PHE A 204 13.49 0.80 6.67
N LYS A 205 14.82 0.61 6.74
CA LYS A 205 15.51 0.31 8.01
C LYS A 205 15.31 1.41 9.06
N LYS A 206 15.36 2.67 8.64
CA LYS A 206 15.08 3.81 9.53
C LYS A 206 13.63 3.77 10.02
N ASN A 207 12.66 3.59 9.13
CA ASN A 207 11.24 3.52 9.49
C ASN A 207 10.96 2.33 10.41
N ALA A 208 11.60 1.17 10.17
CA ALA A 208 11.47 0.00 11.02
C ALA A 208 12.08 0.23 12.42
N LEU A 209 13.15 1.02 12.55
CA LEU A 209 13.65 1.43 13.85
C LEU A 209 12.62 2.26 14.61
N GLU A 210 12.04 3.29 13.97
CA GLU A 210 10.98 4.11 14.58
C GLU A 210 9.75 3.28 15.00
N VAL A 211 9.39 2.27 14.20
CA VAL A 211 8.33 1.32 14.56
C VAL A 211 8.69 0.54 15.82
N ARG A 212 9.90 -0.03 15.88
CA ARG A 212 10.33 -0.82 17.05
C ARG A 212 10.34 0.03 18.32
N GLU A 213 10.82 1.27 18.24
CA GLU A 213 10.78 2.22 19.36
C GLU A 213 9.33 2.53 19.77
N GLY A 214 8.43 2.75 18.81
CA GLY A 214 7.02 3.01 19.10
C GLY A 214 6.26 1.79 19.63
N MET A 215 6.68 0.57 19.29
CA MET A 215 6.10 -0.67 19.82
C MET A 215 6.31 -0.80 21.33
N GLU A 216 7.39 -0.22 21.88
CA GLU A 216 7.68 -0.22 23.33
C GLU A 216 6.64 0.57 24.14
N LEU A 217 5.79 1.39 23.50
CA LEU A 217 4.68 2.11 24.13
C LEU A 217 3.50 1.20 24.51
N PHE A 218 3.49 -0.05 24.06
CA PHE A 218 2.38 -0.97 24.21
C PHE A 218 2.81 -2.24 24.96
N GLU A 219 1.90 -2.74 25.79
CA GLU A 219 2.05 -4.01 26.50
C GLU A 219 1.02 -5.01 25.99
N ASN A 220 1.40 -6.26 25.78
CA ASN A 220 0.50 -7.36 25.40
C ASN A 220 -0.32 -7.12 24.12
N VAL A 221 0.23 -6.35 23.16
CA VAL A 221 -0.37 -6.06 21.87
C VAL A 221 0.30 -6.89 20.77
N ARG A 222 -0.50 -7.46 19.87
CA ARG A 222 -0.05 -8.04 18.62
C ARG A 222 0.07 -6.95 17.56
N PHE A 223 1.25 -6.85 16.95
CA PHE A 223 1.49 -5.92 15.85
C PHE A 223 1.32 -6.62 14.50
N ILE A 224 0.57 -5.97 13.62
CA ILE A 224 0.35 -6.43 12.25
C ILE A 224 0.65 -5.30 11.28
N SER A 225 0.76 -5.62 9.99
CA SER A 225 0.94 -4.64 8.94
C SER A 225 0.16 -5.03 7.70
N ASP A 226 -0.73 -4.16 7.23
CA ASP A 226 -1.45 -4.30 5.95
C ASP A 226 -0.62 -3.89 4.71
N VAL A 227 0.66 -4.28 4.74
CA VAL A 227 1.69 -3.94 3.76
C VAL A 227 1.40 -4.54 2.38
N GLY A 228 1.69 -3.78 1.33
CA GLY A 228 1.63 -4.32 -0.03
C GLY A 228 2.67 -3.68 -0.93
N ARG A 229 2.73 -2.35 -0.93
CA ARG A 229 3.66 -1.57 -1.75
C ARG A 229 5.10 -2.05 -1.55
N PHE A 230 5.53 -2.24 -0.31
CA PHE A 230 6.86 -2.72 0.04
C PHE A 230 7.31 -3.92 -0.80
N PHE A 231 6.44 -4.91 -1.01
CA PHE A 231 6.82 -6.18 -1.66
C PHE A 231 6.86 -6.12 -3.18
N VAL A 232 6.01 -5.29 -3.79
CA VAL A 232 5.78 -5.34 -5.24
C VAL A 232 6.18 -4.08 -5.98
N GLU A 233 6.45 -2.98 -5.29
CA GLU A 233 6.79 -1.72 -5.96
C GLU A 233 8.09 -1.81 -6.76
N SER A 234 9.06 -2.62 -6.31
CA SER A 234 10.32 -2.85 -7.04
C SER A 234 10.28 -4.05 -7.99
N SER A 235 9.12 -4.69 -8.15
CA SER A 235 9.00 -5.94 -8.91
C SER A 235 8.85 -5.75 -10.42
N TYR A 236 8.59 -4.52 -10.90
CA TYR A 236 8.23 -4.26 -12.29
C TYR A 236 9.22 -3.33 -12.98
N THR A 237 9.81 -3.77 -14.09
CA THR A 237 10.55 -2.90 -15.01
C THR A 237 9.80 -2.83 -16.33
N LEU A 238 9.34 -1.65 -16.68
CA LEU A 238 8.66 -1.39 -17.95
C LEU A 238 9.69 -1.03 -19.01
N TYR A 239 9.70 -1.75 -20.13
CA TYR A 239 10.50 -1.45 -21.32
C TYR A 239 9.61 -0.88 -22.44
N PHE A 240 10.11 0.13 -23.12
CA PHE A 240 9.49 0.78 -24.27
C PHE A 240 10.55 1.30 -25.24
N HIS A 241 10.13 1.77 -26.42
CA HIS A 241 11.03 2.08 -27.52
C HIS A 241 10.79 3.46 -28.09
N VAL A 242 11.86 4.10 -28.55
CA VAL A 242 11.79 5.31 -29.39
C VAL A 242 11.19 4.93 -30.74
N ILE A 243 10.08 5.55 -31.10
CA ILE A 243 9.40 5.35 -32.40
C ILE A 243 9.63 6.50 -33.37
N CYS A 244 9.99 7.68 -32.88
CA CYS A 244 10.32 8.82 -33.71
C CYS A 244 11.35 9.71 -33.00
N LYS A 245 12.29 10.27 -33.78
CA LYS A 245 13.31 11.23 -33.34
C LYS A 245 13.18 12.50 -34.16
N LYS A 246 13.22 13.66 -33.50
CA LYS A 246 13.32 14.98 -34.14
C LYS A 246 14.47 15.75 -33.51
N MET A 247 15.34 16.30 -34.34
CA MET A 247 16.45 17.14 -33.91
C MET A 247 16.08 18.61 -34.11
N LYS A 248 16.06 19.39 -33.02
CA LYS A 248 15.91 20.85 -33.01
C LYS A 248 16.95 21.44 -32.03
N GLU A 249 16.65 22.55 -31.37
CA GLU A 249 17.44 23.05 -30.22
C GLU A 249 17.55 22.01 -29.09
N ASN A 250 16.47 21.23 -28.89
CA ASN A 250 16.47 20.05 -28.01
C ASN A 250 16.34 18.76 -28.84
N ARG A 251 16.80 17.63 -28.27
CA ARG A 251 16.54 16.29 -28.84
C ARG A 251 15.13 15.84 -28.46
N ILE A 252 14.27 15.57 -29.43
CA ILE A 252 12.88 15.18 -29.17
C ILE A 252 12.67 13.72 -29.56
N TYR A 253 12.12 12.93 -28.64
CA TYR A 253 11.84 11.52 -28.81
C TYR A 253 10.36 11.24 -28.60
N TYR A 254 9.73 10.52 -29.51
CA TYR A 254 8.40 9.93 -29.29
C TYR A 254 8.59 8.46 -28.95
N VAL A 255 7.83 7.98 -27.96
CA VAL A 255 7.89 6.59 -27.51
C VAL A 255 6.54 5.89 -27.66
N ASN A 256 6.57 4.57 -27.81
CA ASN A 256 5.38 3.72 -27.94
C ASN A 256 4.66 3.43 -26.60
N HIS A 257 4.82 4.28 -25.58
CA HIS A 257 4.16 4.12 -24.29
C HIS A 257 3.56 5.43 -23.80
N SER A 258 2.40 5.35 -23.14
CA SER A 258 1.72 6.50 -22.54
C SER A 258 2.45 6.92 -21.27
N LEU A 259 2.95 8.15 -21.25
CA LEU A 259 3.55 8.75 -20.06
C LEU A 259 2.48 9.53 -19.30
N THR A 260 2.45 9.43 -17.98
CA THR A 260 1.42 10.10 -17.16
C THR A 260 2.05 10.82 -15.98
N HIS A 261 1.38 11.85 -15.45
CA HIS A 261 1.86 12.59 -14.28
C HIS A 261 2.08 11.69 -13.03
N LYS A 262 1.29 10.62 -12.86
CA LYS A 262 1.48 9.62 -11.80
C LYS A 262 2.76 8.79 -11.93
N THR A 263 3.33 8.73 -13.13
CA THR A 263 4.66 8.14 -13.35
C THR A 263 5.75 8.96 -12.67
N PHE A 264 5.44 10.06 -11.98
CA PHE A 264 6.40 10.94 -11.31
C PHE A 264 5.91 11.43 -9.92
N ASP A 265 4.86 10.84 -9.35
CA ASP A 265 4.38 11.28 -8.03
C ASP A 265 5.45 10.93 -6.97
N ASN A 266 6.13 11.97 -6.47
CA ASN A 266 7.26 11.98 -5.53
C ASN A 266 8.54 11.23 -6.00
N ASP A 267 9.39 11.95 -6.73
CA ASP A 267 10.87 11.83 -6.80
C ASP A 267 11.56 10.52 -7.28
N CYS A 268 10.88 9.47 -7.78
CA CYS A 268 11.57 8.18 -7.95
C CYS A 268 11.41 7.38 -9.26
N LEU A 269 10.88 7.93 -10.34
CA LEU A 269 10.75 7.19 -11.62
C LEU A 269 11.59 7.84 -12.72
N ILE A 270 12.84 7.39 -12.85
CA ILE A 270 13.80 7.88 -13.84
C ILE A 270 13.68 7.00 -15.09
N ILE A 271 13.39 7.62 -16.24
CA ILE A 271 13.52 6.94 -17.53
C ILE A 271 15.01 6.70 -17.79
N ARG A 272 15.38 5.44 -17.96
CA ARG A 272 16.76 4.98 -18.18
C ARG A 272 16.92 4.36 -19.55
N THR A 273 18.16 4.28 -20.00
CA THR A 273 18.56 3.61 -21.23
C THR A 273 19.92 2.94 -21.02
N ASP A 274 20.16 1.85 -21.76
CA ASP A 274 21.46 1.18 -21.78
C ASP A 274 22.44 1.84 -22.76
N VAL A 275 21.94 2.79 -23.58
CA VAL A 275 22.77 3.61 -24.49
C VAL A 275 23.72 4.47 -23.67
N LYS A 276 24.99 4.53 -24.07
CA LYS A 276 26.03 5.32 -23.40
C LYS A 276 26.45 6.48 -24.30
N GLY A 277 26.77 7.63 -23.70
CA GLY A 277 27.25 8.79 -24.43
C GLY A 277 27.16 10.08 -23.60
N GLU A 278 27.53 11.18 -24.23
CA GLU A 278 27.31 12.53 -23.70
C GLU A 278 25.81 12.78 -23.51
N LEU A 279 25.43 13.42 -22.41
CA LEU A 279 24.04 13.69 -22.08
C LEU A 279 23.59 15.03 -22.65
N PHE A 280 22.39 15.05 -23.20
CA PHE A 280 21.81 16.23 -23.81
C PHE A 280 20.39 16.49 -23.28
N LYS A 281 20.01 17.77 -23.24
CA LYS A 281 18.64 18.16 -22.92
C LYS A 281 17.70 17.56 -23.97
N SER A 282 16.83 16.68 -23.50
CA SER A 282 15.95 15.87 -24.33
C SER A 282 14.50 16.01 -23.86
N ILE A 283 13.57 15.87 -24.78
CA ILE A 283 12.13 15.89 -24.52
C ILE A 283 11.54 14.56 -24.99
N ILE A 284 10.87 13.84 -24.10
CA ILE A 284 10.14 12.62 -24.45
C ILE A 284 8.64 12.92 -24.52
N TYR A 285 8.01 12.50 -25.60
CA TYR A 285 6.56 12.47 -25.79
C TYR A 285 6.08 11.01 -25.75
N GLY A 286 5.12 10.74 -24.87
CA GLY A 286 4.39 9.48 -24.92
C GLY A 286 3.31 9.47 -26.01
N THR A 287 2.49 8.42 -26.02
CA THR A 287 1.24 8.38 -26.82
C THR A 287 0.15 9.31 -26.28
N THR A 288 0.33 9.85 -25.08
CA THR A 288 -0.50 10.87 -24.43
C THR A 288 0.08 12.27 -24.63
N THR A 289 -0.67 13.32 -24.29
CA THR A 289 -0.24 14.73 -24.41
C THR A 289 0.82 15.16 -23.39
N VAL A 290 1.32 14.24 -22.55
CA VAL A 290 2.33 14.55 -21.52
C VAL A 290 3.72 14.53 -22.15
N MET A 291 4.49 15.59 -21.90
CA MET A 291 5.90 15.72 -22.28
C MET A 291 6.80 15.70 -21.04
N ILE A 292 8.00 15.14 -21.19
CA ILE A 292 8.98 15.02 -20.11
C ILE A 292 10.31 15.59 -20.59
N GLU A 293 10.88 16.51 -19.81
CA GLU A 293 12.26 16.97 -20.01
C GLU A 293 13.23 16.12 -19.18
N ILE A 294 14.29 15.61 -19.82
CA ILE A 294 15.28 14.74 -19.18
C ILE A 294 16.64 14.84 -19.89
N MET A 295 17.71 14.56 -19.16
CA MET A 295 19.06 14.42 -19.72
C MET A 295 19.27 12.98 -20.19
N LEU A 296 19.47 12.79 -21.49
CA LEU A 296 19.68 11.47 -22.10
C LEU A 296 20.84 11.51 -23.10
N PRO A 297 21.53 10.37 -23.30
CA PRO A 297 22.43 10.24 -24.43
C PRO A 297 21.65 10.32 -25.74
N GLU A 298 22.35 10.50 -26.84
CA GLU A 298 21.68 10.50 -28.14
C GLU A 298 21.10 9.13 -28.47
N LEU A 299 19.76 9.08 -28.53
CA LEU A 299 18.99 7.90 -28.93
C LEU A 299 18.63 7.93 -30.42
N ASN A 300 18.28 6.76 -30.95
CA ASN A 300 17.79 6.50 -32.30
C ASN A 300 16.44 5.77 -32.27
N VAL A 301 15.74 5.76 -33.40
CA VAL A 301 14.50 4.99 -33.55
C VAL A 301 14.81 3.50 -33.34
N GLY A 302 14.04 2.85 -32.48
CA GLY A 302 14.24 1.47 -32.04
C GLY A 302 14.95 1.35 -30.69
N ASP A 303 15.67 2.39 -30.24
CA ASP A 303 16.39 2.34 -28.97
C ASP A 303 15.45 2.13 -27.79
N LYS A 304 15.92 1.27 -26.88
CA LYS A 304 15.17 0.81 -25.72
C LYS A 304 15.35 1.78 -24.56
N LEU A 305 14.23 2.13 -23.97
CA LEU A 305 14.11 2.89 -22.74
C LEU A 305 13.40 2.03 -21.70
N TYR A 306 13.64 2.31 -20.42
CA TYR A 306 12.97 1.59 -19.36
C TYR A 306 12.73 2.43 -18.12
N ILE A 307 11.71 2.05 -17.36
CA ILE A 307 11.38 2.58 -16.04
C ILE A 307 11.40 1.42 -15.06
N GLU A 308 12.32 1.46 -14.09
CA GLU A 308 12.37 0.50 -12.99
C GLU A 308 11.33 0.86 -11.91
N ASN A 309 10.93 -0.13 -11.12
CA ASN A 309 10.00 0.02 -9.99
C ASN A 309 8.61 0.57 -10.36
N ASN A 310 8.08 0.19 -11.53
CA ASN A 310 6.82 0.70 -12.07
C ASN A 310 5.65 -0.27 -11.84
N TYR A 311 5.10 -0.30 -10.62
CA TYR A 311 3.96 -1.18 -10.28
C TYR A 311 2.61 -0.69 -10.84
N ASP A 312 2.49 0.59 -11.22
CA ASP A 312 1.25 1.20 -11.76
C ASP A 312 0.85 0.63 -13.14
N TYR A 313 1.76 -0.07 -13.82
CA TYR A 313 1.47 -0.70 -15.11
C TYR A 313 0.37 -1.78 -15.01
N LYS A 314 0.24 -2.46 -13.87
CA LYS A 314 -0.80 -3.47 -13.67
C LYS A 314 -2.20 -2.85 -13.44
N ILE A 315 -2.27 -1.63 -12.90
CA ILE A 315 -3.54 -0.90 -12.70
C ILE A 315 -4.19 -0.53 -14.05
N ARG A 316 -3.43 -0.55 -15.15
CA ARG A 316 -3.91 -0.13 -16.50
C ARG A 316 -4.14 -1.27 -17.47
N GLN A 317 -3.87 -2.52 -17.07
CA GLN A 317 -4.12 -3.71 -17.89
C GLN A 317 -5.37 -4.50 -17.46
N VAL A 318 -6.09 -4.03 -16.44
CA VAL A 318 -7.42 -4.54 -16.05
C VAL A 318 -8.48 -3.58 -16.58
#